data_AF-A0A069I871-F1
#
_entry.id   AF-A0A069I871-F1
#
_cell.length_a   1.000
_cell.length_b   1.000
_cell.length_c   1.000
_cell.angle_alpha   90.00
_cell.angle_beta   90.00
_cell.angle_gamma   90.00
#
_symmetry.space_group_name_H-M   'P 1'
#
loop_
_entity.id
_entity.type
_entity.pdbx_description
1 polymer ?
#
loop_
_entity_poly.entity_id
_entity_poly.type
_entity_poly.pdbx_seq_one_letter_code
_entity_poly.pdbx_strand_id
1 'polypeptide(L)'
;MSGNGKRALTTQVNIPGDTFLDDDFAFATRDGLVVALQQLRDPVGYESLGLTGPFTRVRFDFRLQEAASDRKTIAASRYETELR
;
A
#
# COMPACT_ATOMS: atom_id res chain seq x y z
N MET A 1 1.53 -4.79 -5.84
CA MET A 1 1.58 -4.01 -7.10
C MET A 1 2.59 -4.66 -8.04
N SER A 2 2.33 -4.64 -9.35
CA SER A 2 3.20 -5.21 -10.40
C SER A 2 3.25 -4.29 -11.63
N GLY A 3 4.22 -4.52 -12.52
CA GLY A 3 4.40 -3.79 -13.77
C GLY A 3 5.42 -4.51 -14.66
N ASN A 4 5.39 -4.25 -15.97
CA ASN A 4 6.25 -4.96 -16.92
C ASN A 4 7.74 -4.73 -16.60
N GLY A 5 8.52 -5.82 -16.47
CA GLY A 5 9.94 -5.78 -16.10
C GLY A 5 10.24 -5.28 -14.68
N LYS A 6 9.21 -4.97 -13.87
CA LYS A 6 9.38 -4.45 -12.51
C LYS A 6 9.33 -5.54 -11.46
N ARG A 7 10.10 -5.37 -10.39
CA ARG A 7 10.03 -6.25 -9.22
C ARG A 7 8.64 -6.16 -8.59
N ALA A 8 8.00 -7.31 -8.36
CA ALA A 8 6.73 -7.36 -7.65
C ALA A 8 6.87 -6.72 -6.25
N LEU A 9 5.96 -5.82 -5.91
CA LEU A 9 5.93 -5.13 -4.62
C LEU A 9 4.75 -5.63 -3.78
N THR A 10 5.06 -6.30 -2.68
CA THR A 10 4.12 -6.52 -1.57
C THR A 10 4.47 -5.52 -0.48
N THR A 11 3.51 -4.68 -0.11
CA THR A 11 3.66 -3.65 0.93
C THR A 11 2.32 -3.43 1.60
N GLN A 12 2.32 -2.69 2.70
CA GLN A 12 1.15 -2.21 3.41
C GLN A 12 1.23 -0.71 3.64
N VAL A 13 0.15 -0.13 4.17
CA VAL A 13 0.12 1.21 4.76
C VAL A 13 -0.52 1.13 6.13
N ASN A 14 -0.10 2.01 7.04
CA ASN A 14 -0.65 2.14 8.38
C ASN A 14 -1.36 3.49 8.54
N ILE A 15 -2.42 3.52 9.35
CA ILE A 15 -3.21 4.72 9.64
C ILE A 15 -2.64 5.40 10.90
N PRO A 16 -2.42 6.73 10.89
CA PRO A 16 -1.88 7.44 12.05
C PRO A 16 -2.89 7.45 13.20
N GLY A 17 -2.38 7.34 14.43
CA GLY A 17 -3.21 7.32 15.65
C GLY A 17 -3.84 5.96 15.95
N ASP A 18 -3.50 4.91 15.19
CA ASP A 18 -3.83 3.53 15.58
C ASP A 18 -3.06 3.14 16.85
N THR A 19 -3.76 2.56 17.82
CA THR A 19 -3.19 2.19 19.13
C THR A 19 -1.99 1.25 19.02
N PHE A 20 -1.92 0.42 17.96
CA PHE A 20 -0.85 -0.55 17.75
C PHE A 20 0.13 -0.13 16.65
N LEU A 21 0.11 1.14 16.24
CA LEU A 21 1.00 1.63 15.19
C LEU A 21 2.48 1.38 15.52
N ASP A 22 2.86 1.71 16.76
CA ASP A 22 4.24 1.60 17.26
C ASP A 22 4.49 0.30 18.05
N ASP A 23 3.47 -0.56 18.18
CA ASP A 23 3.52 -1.87 18.87
C ASP A 23 2.86 -2.95 18.02
N ASP A 24 3.13 -2.92 16.70
CA ASP A 24 2.66 -3.94 15.78
C ASP A 24 3.37 -5.26 16.11
N PHE A 25 2.63 -6.23 16.63
CA PHE A 25 3.14 -7.57 16.96
C PHE A 25 3.82 -8.27 15.77
N ALA A 26 3.45 -7.93 14.54
CA ALA A 26 4.07 -8.47 13.33
C ALA A 26 5.33 -7.70 12.88
N PHE A 27 5.71 -6.63 13.59
CA PHE A 27 6.84 -5.73 13.30
C PHE A 27 6.84 -5.21 11.86
N ALA A 28 5.66 -4.95 11.29
CA ALA A 28 5.51 -4.60 9.88
C ALA A 28 5.40 -3.07 9.65
N THR A 29 5.14 -2.27 10.69
CA THR A 29 5.19 -0.80 10.60
C THR A 29 6.59 -0.31 10.24
N ARG A 30 6.68 0.59 9.25
CA ARG A 30 7.93 1.22 8.81
C ARG A 30 7.72 2.68 8.49
N ASP A 31 8.77 3.47 8.69
CA ASP A 31 8.82 4.86 8.24
C ASP A 31 8.49 4.96 6.74
N GLY A 32 7.61 5.90 6.39
CA GLY A 32 7.12 6.09 5.02
C GLY A 32 5.94 5.20 4.61
N LEU A 33 5.49 4.28 5.47
CA LEU A 33 4.26 3.50 5.27
C LEU A 33 3.09 3.97 6.14
N VAL A 34 3.31 4.93 7.05
CA VAL A 34 2.23 5.64 7.76
C VAL A 34 1.67 6.75 6.87
N VAL A 35 0.38 6.71 6.54
CA VAL A 35 -0.24 7.66 5.61
C VAL A 35 -0.71 8.94 6.30
N ALA A 36 -0.88 10.01 5.53
CA ALA A 36 -1.61 11.19 5.99
C ALA A 36 -3.12 11.04 5.71
N LEU A 37 -3.95 11.42 6.69
CA LEU A 37 -5.40 11.45 6.54
C LEU A 37 -5.86 12.88 6.20
N GLN A 38 -6.57 13.03 5.09
CA GLN A 38 -7.23 14.28 4.72
C GLN A 38 -8.74 14.13 4.94
N GLN A 39 -9.25 14.63 6.06
CA GLN A 39 -10.68 14.65 6.34
C GLN A 39 -11.36 15.78 5.54
N LEU A 40 -12.34 15.41 4.71
CA LEU A 40 -13.08 16.32 3.85
C LEU A 40 -14.54 16.31 4.29
N ARG A 41 -15.08 17.49 4.57
CA ARG A 41 -16.48 17.67 5.01
C ARG A 41 -17.47 17.70 3.86
N ASP A 42 -16.99 17.96 2.65
CA ASP A 42 -17.77 18.15 1.43
C ASP A 42 -17.00 17.53 0.25
N PRO A 43 -17.67 16.80 -0.66
CA PRO A 43 -17.07 16.20 -1.87
C PRO A 43 -16.72 17.17 -3.01
N VAL A 44 -16.62 18.48 -2.79
CA VAL A 44 -16.17 19.43 -3.83
C VAL A 44 -14.81 19.01 -4.42
N GLY A 45 -14.76 18.89 -5.75
CA GLY A 45 -13.60 18.40 -6.51
C GLY A 45 -13.50 16.87 -6.64
N TYR A 46 -14.48 16.13 -6.09
CA TYR A 46 -14.59 14.66 -6.14
C TYR A 46 -15.97 14.20 -6.64
N GLU A 47 -16.68 15.04 -7.38
CA GLU A 47 -18.06 14.81 -7.84
C GLU A 47 -18.18 13.51 -8.64
N SER A 48 -17.14 13.16 -9.40
CA SER A 48 -17.09 11.91 -10.18
C SER A 48 -17.12 10.63 -9.34
N LEU A 49 -16.87 10.73 -8.03
CA LEU A 49 -16.92 9.60 -7.10
C LEU A 49 -18.33 9.33 -6.55
N GLY A 50 -19.31 10.21 -6.82
CA GLY A 50 -20.70 10.03 -6.38
C GLY A 50 -20.91 10.11 -4.86
N LEU A 51 -19.98 10.74 -4.14
CA LEU A 51 -20.05 10.90 -2.68
C LEU A 51 -21.07 12.00 -2.33
N THR A 52 -21.81 11.81 -1.24
CA THR A 52 -22.88 12.73 -0.79
C THR A 52 -22.66 13.28 0.62
N GLY A 53 -21.55 12.92 1.27
CA GLY A 53 -21.25 13.32 2.64
C GLY A 53 -19.75 13.33 2.95
N PRO A 54 -19.38 13.59 4.21
CA PRO A 54 -17.98 13.66 4.62
C PRO A 54 -17.23 12.35 4.36
N PHE A 55 -15.97 12.46 3.97
CA PHE A 55 -15.11 11.32 3.71
C PHE A 55 -13.66 11.64 4.07
N THR A 56 -12.85 10.60 4.26
CA THR A 56 -11.40 10.75 4.44
C THR A 56 -10.69 10.30 3.18
N ARG A 57 -9.82 11.16 2.66
CA ARG A 57 -8.94 10.84 1.56
C ARG A 57 -7.55 10.46 2.08
N VAL A 58 -7.00 9.41 1.48
CA VAL A 58 -5.62 8.98 1.66
C VAL A 58 -4.94 8.98 0.29
N ARG A 59 -3.74 9.55 0.21
CA ARG A 59 -2.87 9.44 -0.96
C ARG A 59 -1.64 8.63 -0.58
N PHE A 60 -1.36 7.58 -1.35
CA PHE A 60 -0.18 6.75 -1.20
C PHE A 60 0.44 6.51 -2.59
N ASP A 61 1.58 7.13 -2.84
CA ASP A 61 2.34 6.93 -4.06
C ASP A 61 3.39 5.82 -3.82
N PHE A 62 3.60 4.94 -4.80
CA PHE A 62 4.61 3.89 -4.72
C PHE A 62 5.54 3.93 -5.93
N ARG A 63 6.76 3.42 -5.77
CA ARG A 63 7.74 3.28 -6.86
C ARG A 63 8.15 1.82 -7.00
N LEU A 64 7.92 1.26 -8.19
CA LEU A 64 8.40 -0.09 -8.51
C LEU A 64 9.87 -0.03 -8.96
N GLN A 65 10.66 -0.97 -8.46
CA GLN A 65 12.06 -1.14 -8.84
C GLN A 65 12.17 -2.00 -10.10
N GLU A 66 13.26 -1.87 -10.86
CA GLU A 66 13.55 -2.84 -11.92
C GLU A 66 13.73 -4.25 -11.32
N ALA A 67 13.25 -5.26 -12.04
CA ALA A 67 13.48 -6.64 -11.64
C ALA A 67 14.91 -7.04 -11.99
N ALA A 68 15.62 -7.64 -11.04
CA ALA A 68 16.94 -8.22 -11.29
C ALA A 68 16.88 -9.54 -12.10
N SER A 69 15.68 -10.13 -12.22
CA SER A 69 15.40 -11.32 -13.02
C SER A 69 13.89 -11.51 -13.21
N ASP A 70 13.50 -12.32 -14.19
CA ASP A 70 12.08 -12.62 -14.46
C ASP A 70 11.37 -13.21 -13.24
N ARG A 71 12.04 -14.06 -12.47
CA ARG A 71 11.49 -14.61 -11.21
C ARG A 71 11.10 -13.51 -10.23
N LYS A 72 11.81 -12.38 -10.21
CA LYS A 72 11.50 -11.23 -9.32
C LYS A 72 10.34 -10.38 -9.82
N THR A 73 9.88 -10.56 -11.06
CA THR A 73 8.67 -9.89 -11.58
C THR A 73 7.37 -10.51 -11.04
N ILE A 74 7.46 -11.74 -10.53
CA ILE A 74 6.33 -12.51 -10.03
C ILE A 74 6.21 -12.30 -8.51
N ALA A 75 4.98 -12.18 -8.01
CA ALA A 75 4.74 -12.14 -6.57
C ALA A 75 5.15 -13.48 -5.94
N ALA A 76 5.83 -13.42 -4.79
CA ALA A 76 6.23 -14.63 -4.08
C ALA A 76 4.98 -15.45 -3.70
N SER A 77 4.95 -16.72 -4.08
CA SER A 77 3.93 -17.66 -3.65
C SER A 77 4.36 -18.32 -2.34
N ARG A 78 3.46 -18.37 -1.35
CA ARG A 78 3.70 -19.10 -0.10
C ARG A 78 3.72 -20.62 -0.29
N TYR A 79 3.22 -21.12 -1.44
CA TYR A 79 3.15 -22.54 -1.77
C TYR A 79 4.13 -22.96 -2.88
N GLU A 80 5.15 -22.16 -3.16
CA GLU A 80 6.27 -22.64 -3.97
C GLU A 80 7.05 -23.66 -3.11
N THR A 81 6.54 -24.90 -3.09
CA THR A 81 7.29 -26.06 -2.64
C THR A 81 8.60 -26.06 -3.41
N GLU A 82 9.71 -26.16 -2.70
CA GLU A 82 11.03 -26.40 -3.27
C GLU A 82 10.99 -27.66 -4.15
N LEU A 83 10.65 -27.50 -5.42
CA LEU A 83 11.05 -28.43 -6.46
C LEU A 83 12.47 -28.03 -6.83
N ARG A 84 13.40 -28.44 -5.97
CA ARG A 84 14.78 -28.74 -6.35
C ARG A 84 14.85 -30.15 -6.89
#